data_AF-A0A2V9H8D0-F1
#
_entry.id   AF-A0A2V9H8D0-F1
#
_cell.length_a   1.000
_cell.length_b   1.000
_cell.length_c   1.000
_cell.angle_alpha   90.00
_cell.angle_beta   90.00
_cell.angle_gamma   90.00
#
_symmetry.space_group_name_H-M   'P 1'
#
loop_
_entity.id
_entity.type
_entity.pdbx_description
1 polymer ?
#
loop_
_entity_poly.entity_id
_entity_poly.type
_entity_poly.pdbx_seq_one_letter_code
_entity_poly.pdbx_strand_id
1 'polypeptide(L)'
;MTAIAAPTSVCPIIPEITSLRSVSEDSWPRQTEAANYLGISKSTLYQYACQRKIECRKLGGRLEYRRSTLDRFKDLQVRRTHEWFPRKSIIATALGSGK
;
A
#
# COMPACT_ATOMS: atom_id res chain seq x y z
N MET A 1 21.30 -63.41 -3.14
CA MET A 1 21.97 -62.11 -3.23
C MET A 1 20.90 -61.03 -3.21
N THR A 2 20.98 -60.18 -2.18
CA THR A 2 20.06 -59.09 -1.84
C THR A 2 20.22 -57.91 -2.80
N ALA A 3 19.11 -57.27 -3.20
CA ALA A 3 19.13 -55.87 -3.62
C ALA A 3 17.76 -55.22 -3.37
N ILE A 4 17.72 -54.43 -2.30
CA ILE A 4 16.70 -53.45 -1.96
C ILE A 4 16.90 -52.20 -2.81
N ALA A 5 15.83 -51.65 -3.39
CA ALA A 5 15.81 -50.29 -3.91
C ALA A 5 14.36 -49.76 -3.93
N ALA A 6 13.99 -49.02 -2.89
CA ALA A 6 13.11 -47.86 -3.01
C ALA A 6 14.03 -46.61 -3.02
N PRO A 7 13.60 -45.38 -3.36
CA PRO A 7 12.25 -44.92 -3.72
C PRO A 7 12.23 -44.01 -4.99
N THR A 8 11.07 -43.84 -5.63
CA THR A 8 10.82 -42.60 -6.39
C THR A 8 9.51 -42.01 -5.93
N SER A 9 9.65 -41.08 -5.00
CA SER A 9 8.62 -40.14 -4.58
C SER A 9 8.18 -39.34 -5.80
N VAL A 10 7.03 -39.73 -6.37
CA VAL A 10 6.33 -38.91 -7.36
C VAL A 10 5.70 -37.75 -6.58
N CYS A 11 6.46 -36.67 -6.41
CA CYS A 11 5.89 -35.40 -6.02
C CYS A 11 5.02 -34.94 -7.21
N PRO A 12 3.70 -34.72 -7.03
CA PRO A 12 2.90 -34.11 -8.09
C PRO A 12 3.47 -32.71 -8.33
N ILE A 13 3.84 -32.45 -9.58
CA ILE A 13 4.21 -31.14 -10.10
C ILE A 13 2.96 -30.27 -9.96
N ILE A 14 2.88 -29.54 -8.84
CA ILE A 14 1.89 -28.48 -8.65
C ILE A 14 2.22 -27.44 -9.72
N PRO A 15 1.25 -27.02 -10.57
CA PRO A 15 1.52 -26.02 -11.59
C PRO A 15 1.85 -24.70 -10.89
N GLU A 16 3.13 -24.39 -10.96
CA GLU A 16 3.86 -23.16 -10.67
C GLU A 16 3.33 -21.99 -11.50
N ILE A 17 2.05 -21.62 -11.36
CA ILE A 17 1.48 -20.54 -12.18
C ILE A 17 0.46 -19.72 -11.39
N THR A 18 0.85 -19.24 -10.21
CA THR A 18 0.26 -18.01 -9.63
C THR A 18 1.29 -17.21 -8.85
N SER A 19 2.55 -17.25 -9.31
CA SER A 19 3.67 -16.55 -8.69
C SER A 19 4.32 -15.53 -9.63
N LEU A 20 3.55 -14.96 -10.57
CA LEU A 20 4.06 -14.01 -11.59
C LEU A 20 3.42 -12.62 -11.55
N ARG A 21 2.74 -12.20 -10.46
CA ARG A 21 2.11 -10.86 -10.44
C ARG A 21 2.42 -9.93 -9.27
N SER A 22 3.34 -10.27 -8.38
CA SER A 22 3.64 -9.36 -7.27
C SER A 22 5.08 -9.43 -6.78
N VAL A 23 6.03 -9.60 -7.71
CA VAL A 23 7.38 -9.04 -7.52
C VAL A 23 7.35 -7.59 -7.98
N SER A 24 6.44 -6.79 -7.42
CA SER A 24 6.69 -5.36 -7.38
C SER A 24 7.78 -5.21 -6.34
N GLU A 25 9.04 -5.32 -6.80
CA GLU A 25 10.29 -5.01 -6.10
C GLU A 25 9.96 -4.13 -4.89
N ASP A 26 10.28 -4.60 -3.68
CA ASP A 26 10.02 -3.92 -2.40
C ASP A 26 10.77 -2.58 -2.36
N SER A 27 10.31 -1.66 -3.18
CA SER A 27 10.74 -0.29 -3.28
C SER A 27 10.03 0.44 -2.17
N TRP A 28 10.81 1.18 -1.39
CA TRP A 28 10.34 1.92 -0.24
C TRP A 28 10.44 3.42 -0.55
N PRO A 29 9.58 3.98 -1.42
CA PRO A 29 9.61 5.40 -1.74
C PRO A 29 9.49 6.26 -0.48
N ARG A 30 10.21 7.39 -0.50
CA ARG A 30 10.13 8.38 0.58
C ARG A 30 8.76 9.03 0.60
N GLN A 31 8.42 9.64 1.72
CA GLN A 31 7.14 10.35 1.90
C GLN A 31 6.76 11.28 0.75
N THR A 32 7.71 12.04 0.20
CA THR A 32 7.45 12.93 -0.95
C THR A 32 7.10 12.15 -2.22
N GLU A 33 7.86 11.11 -2.55
CA GLU A 33 7.62 10.27 -3.74
C GLU A 33 6.31 9.50 -3.62
N ALA A 34 6.03 8.94 -2.44
CA ALA A 34 4.80 8.22 -2.16
C ALA A 34 3.56 9.13 -2.24
N ALA A 35 3.66 10.35 -1.71
CA ALA A 35 2.58 11.33 -1.78
C ALA A 35 2.29 11.74 -3.23
N ASN A 36 3.34 12.00 -4.01
CA ASN A 36 3.23 12.31 -5.44
C ASN A 36 2.66 11.13 -6.23
N TYR A 37 3.05 9.89 -5.91
CA TYR A 37 2.55 8.69 -6.57
C TYR A 37 1.03 8.50 -6.39
N LEU A 38 0.53 8.81 -5.19
CA LEU A 38 -0.90 8.74 -4.88
C LEU A 38 -1.68 10.02 -5.25
N GLY A 39 -0.99 11.11 -5.57
CA GLY A 39 -1.62 12.42 -5.81
C GLY A 39 -2.26 13.03 -4.55
N ILE A 40 -1.75 12.72 -3.36
CA ILE A 40 -2.28 13.22 -2.08
C ILE A 40 -1.26 14.08 -1.34
N SER A 41 -1.71 14.86 -0.35
CA SER A 41 -0.80 15.62 0.51
C SER A 41 0.05 14.72 1.40
N LYS A 42 1.28 15.15 1.74
CA LYS A 42 2.17 14.43 2.69
C LYS A 42 1.51 14.21 4.06
N SER A 43 0.72 15.17 4.52
CA SER A 43 -0.03 15.08 5.78
C SER A 43 -1.13 14.02 5.70
N THR A 44 -1.84 13.93 4.57
CA THR A 44 -2.83 12.87 4.33
C THR A 44 -2.17 11.49 4.31
N LEU A 45 -1.05 11.37 3.60
CA LEU A 45 -0.28 10.13 3.57
C LEU A 45 0.18 9.71 4.98
N TYR A 46 0.67 10.67 5.78
CA TYR A 46 1.05 10.42 7.18
C TYR A 46 -0.13 9.97 8.04
N GLN A 47 -1.29 10.62 7.90
CA GLN A 47 -2.51 10.20 8.60
C GLN A 47 -2.91 8.75 8.25
N TYR A 48 -2.81 8.35 6.97
CA TYR A 48 -3.08 6.97 6.57
C TYR A 48 -2.08 5.97 7.15
N ALA A 49 -0.81 6.38 7.28
CA ALA A 49 0.21 5.59 7.97
C ALA A 49 -0.15 5.40 9.46
N CYS A 50 -0.53 6.47 10.16
CA CYS A 50 -0.99 6.41 11.55
C CYS A 50 -2.24 5.54 11.71
N GLN A 51 -3.15 5.55 10.74
CA GLN A 51 -4.34 4.69 10.70
C GLN A 51 -4.04 3.24 10.29
N ARG A 52 -2.77 2.86 10.09
CA ARG A 52 -2.33 1.54 9.61
C ARG A 52 -2.97 1.11 8.29
N LYS A 53 -3.41 2.07 7.47
CA LYS A 53 -3.95 1.81 6.12
C LYS A 53 -2.85 1.58 5.09
N ILE A 54 -1.68 2.17 5.35
CA ILE A 54 -0.50 2.06 4.49
C ILE A 54 0.68 1.63 5.35
N GLU A 55 1.37 0.57 4.95
CA GLU A 55 2.59 0.11 5.60
C GLU A 55 3.70 1.15 5.43
N CYS A 56 4.30 1.53 6.56
CA CYS A 56 5.41 2.46 6.59
C CYS A 56 6.50 1.97 7.54
N ARG A 57 7.75 2.34 7.23
CA ARG A 57 8.90 2.13 8.11
C ARG A 57 9.63 3.45 8.32
N LYS A 58 10.31 3.56 9.45
CA LYS A 58 11.21 4.68 9.75
C LYS A 58 12.64 4.21 9.51
N LEU A 59 13.34 4.82 8.56
CA LEU A 59 14.73 4.53 8.23
C LEU A 59 15.53 5.83 8.26
N GLY A 60 16.56 5.91 9.12
CA GLY A 60 17.45 7.09 9.20
C GLY A 60 16.71 8.41 9.46
N GLY A 61 15.65 8.39 10.29
CA GLY A 61 14.84 9.58 10.58
C GLY A 61 13.83 9.97 9.49
N ARG A 62 13.76 9.20 8.39
CA ARG A 62 12.81 9.41 7.29
C ARG A 62 11.72 8.34 7.30
N LEU A 63 10.54 8.71 6.82
CA LEU A 63 9.42 7.80 6.62
C LEU A 63 9.43 7.30 5.17
N GLU A 64 9.44 5.98 5.04
CA GLU A 64 9.34 5.27 3.78
C GLU A 64 8.10 4.39 3.77
N TYR A 65 7.54 4.19 2.58
CA TYR A 65 6.24 3.55 2.40
C TYR A 65 6.38 2.37 1.46
N ARG A 66 5.68 1.28 1.73
CA ARG A 66 5.79 0.10 0.89
C ARG A 66 5.06 0.29 -0.44
N ARG A 67 5.77 0.14 -1.56
CA ARG A 67 5.20 0.32 -2.92
C ARG A 67 3.96 -0.52 -3.18
N SER A 68 4.00 -1.81 -2.81
CA SER A 68 2.88 -2.74 -2.97
C SER A 68 1.62 -2.30 -2.24
N THR A 69 1.78 -1.69 -1.05
CA THR A 69 0.63 -1.17 -0.30
C THR A 69 0.08 0.10 -0.92
N LEU A 70 0.94 0.99 -1.43
CA LEU A 70 0.50 2.18 -2.17
C LEU A 70 -0.28 1.79 -3.43
N ASP A 71 0.17 0.76 -4.14
CA ASP A 71 -0.49 0.25 -5.34
C ASP A 71 -1.88 -0.32 -5.03
N ARG A 72 -1.97 -1.21 -4.02
CA ARG A 72 -3.26 -1.71 -3.53
C ARG A 72 -4.18 -0.58 -3.07
N PHE A 73 -3.62 0.45 -2.43
CA PHE A 73 -4.40 1.61 -2.01
C PHE A 73 -4.98 2.36 -3.21
N LYS A 74 -4.19 2.54 -4.28
CA LYS A 74 -4.64 3.15 -5.54
C LYS A 74 -5.80 2.36 -6.15
N ASP A 75 -5.70 1.04 -6.23
CA ASP A 75 -6.78 0.17 -6.71
C ASP A 75 -8.06 0.31 -5.87
N LEU A 76 -7.92 0.37 -4.53
CA LEU A 76 -9.05 0.58 -3.63
C LEU A 76 -9.69 1.96 -3.80
N GLN A 77 -8.89 3.00 -4.09
CA GLN A 77 -9.40 4.34 -4.36
C GLN A 77 -10.16 4.40 -5.68
N VAL A 78 -9.64 3.82 -6.76
CA VAL A 78 -10.33 3.81 -8.07
C VAL A 78 -11.74 3.23 -7.94
N ARG A 79 -11.94 2.21 -7.09
CA ARG A 79 -13.23 1.58 -6.86
C ARG A 79 -14.18 2.36 -5.94
N ARG A 80 -13.68 3.32 -5.14
CA ARG A 80 -14.44 4.08 -4.13
C ARG A 80 -14.58 5.58 -4.41
N THR A 81 -13.92 6.10 -5.46
CA THR A 81 -13.78 7.55 -5.70
C THR A 81 -15.06 8.27 -6.10
N HIS A 82 -16.21 7.61 -6.24
CA HIS A 82 -17.46 8.38 -6.37
C HIS A 82 -17.88 9.10 -5.07
N GLU A 83 -17.34 8.77 -3.90
CA GLU A 83 -17.85 9.33 -2.62
C GLU A 83 -16.79 9.79 -1.61
N TRP A 84 -15.50 9.49 -1.82
CA TRP A 84 -14.57 9.42 -0.67
C TRP A 84 -13.64 10.62 -0.44
N PHE A 85 -13.70 11.66 -1.26
CA PHE A 85 -13.01 12.92 -0.97
C PHE A 85 -14.02 13.92 -0.41
N PRO A 86 -14.19 14.03 0.93
CA PRO A 86 -14.80 15.22 1.48
C PRO A 86 -13.86 16.36 1.08
N ARG A 87 -14.28 17.15 0.09
CA ARG A 87 -13.67 18.43 -0.20
C ARG A 87 -13.75 19.19 1.11
N LYS A 88 -12.60 19.34 1.78
CA LYS A 88 -12.43 20.26 2.90
C LYS A 88 -12.43 21.68 2.33
N SER A 89 -13.57 22.05 1.80
CA SER A 89 -14.04 23.38 1.45
C SER A 89 -15.48 23.31 1.95
N ILE A 90 -15.82 23.92 3.06
CA ILE A 90 -16.01 25.36 3.14
C ILE A 90 -15.74 25.75 4.58
N ILE A 91 -14.80 26.67 4.79
CA ILE A 91 -14.76 27.43 6.03
C ILE A 91 -16.10 28.18 6.06
N ALA A 92 -17.05 27.75 6.90
CA ALA A 92 -18.07 28.65 7.38
C ALA A 92 -17.34 29.58 8.35
N THR A 93 -16.76 30.66 7.81
CA THR A 93 -16.17 31.71 8.64
C THR A 93 -17.31 32.24 9.47
N ALA A 94 -17.22 32.06 10.79
CA ALA A 94 -18.18 32.61 11.73
C ALA A 94 -18.25 34.13 11.52
N LEU A 95 -19.40 34.61 11.03
CA LEU A 95 -19.74 36.03 11.04
C LEU A 95 -20.21 36.37 12.46
N GLY A 96 -19.24 36.60 13.35
CA GLY A 96 -19.48 37.36 14.57
C GLY A 96 -19.44 38.85 14.25
N SER A 97 -20.57 39.52 14.38
CA SER A 97 -20.70 40.98 14.51
C SER A 97 -22.05 41.17 15.19
N GLY A 98 -22.22 41.58 16.44
CA GLY A 98 -21.52 42.55 17.27
C GLY A 98 -22.64 43.33 17.99
N LYS A 99 -22.79 43.09 19.29
CA LYS A 99 -23.56 43.82 20.32
C LYS A 99 -24.88 44.53 19.94
#